data_AF-A0A6L7QNY0-F1
#
_entry.id   AF-A0A6L7QNY0-F1
#
_cell.length_a   1.000
_cell.length_b   1.000
_cell.length_c   1.000
_cell.angle_alpha   90.00
_cell.angle_beta   90.00
_cell.angle_gamma   90.00
#
_symmetry.space_group_name_H-M   'P 1'
#
loop_
_entity.id
_entity.type
_entity.pdbx_description
1 polymer ?
#
loop_
_entity_poly.entity_id
_entity_poly.type
_entity_poly.pdbx_seq_one_letter_code
_entity_poly.pdbx_strand_id
1 'polypeptide(L)'
;MLISILVALLLGCAKVGPPTGGPVDKEPPRILSHYPESDALEVARDTEVEIVFSEPMNREQTEAALFTSPVGPLQLSWHGPRLRIAMPLAEERTYVLTVGTGARDLRGNALTKSFTLAFATGLQLDQGLVQGRVYQDHQPVAGAHVWAYDLGTFSGEVGLDEPSYQTQSGADGGYEFVRLAPGHYRVLAFRDANRNALPDADEWLGLPSASVEVGEEEVMAGDLALARQQISAPVLKRVQAIHAGRLMLLFAEAVEPQDLELEVFGLSVESLYAAPDAAEKIYVETATQEPDQRYALQLVFAGAPVQWDALVRGSARSDRKPPSFVGLMRNRL
;
A
#
# COMPACT_ATOMS: atom_id res chain seq x y z
N MET A 1 -79.71 4.55 -20.86
CA MET A 1 -78.68 5.62 -20.96
C MET A 1 -77.87 5.85 -19.67
N LEU A 2 -78.37 5.52 -18.46
CA LEU A 2 -77.62 5.74 -17.21
C LEU A 2 -76.63 4.61 -16.83
N ILE A 3 -76.77 3.39 -17.36
CA ILE A 3 -75.94 2.23 -16.97
C ILE A 3 -74.59 2.19 -17.72
N SER A 4 -74.50 2.84 -18.88
CA SER A 4 -73.28 2.81 -19.72
C SER A 4 -72.19 3.79 -19.29
N ILE A 5 -72.50 4.77 -18.43
CA ILE A 5 -71.55 5.80 -17.97
C ILE A 5 -70.77 5.33 -16.72
N LEU A 6 -71.32 4.40 -15.93
CA LEU A 6 -70.69 3.93 -14.69
C LEU A 6 -69.53 2.94 -14.92
N VAL A 7 -69.48 2.27 -16.08
CA VAL A 7 -68.45 1.26 -16.40
C VAL A 7 -67.17 1.91 -16.95
N ALA A 8 -67.21 3.15 -17.43
CA ALA A 8 -66.05 3.84 -18.01
C ALA A 8 -65.10 4.46 -16.96
N LEU A 9 -65.46 4.49 -15.68
CA LEU A 9 -64.67 5.13 -14.61
C LEU A 9 -63.67 4.21 -13.90
N LEU A 10 -63.58 2.92 -14.28
CA LEU A 10 -62.71 1.93 -13.61
C LEU A 10 -61.47 1.51 -14.43
N LEU A 11 -61.20 2.14 -15.56
CA LEU A 11 -60.02 1.85 -16.42
C LEU A 11 -58.81 2.78 -16.16
N GLY A 12 -58.78 3.48 -15.02
CA GLY A 12 -57.61 4.23 -14.58
C GLY A 12 -56.55 3.31 -14.00
N CYS A 13 -55.83 2.56 -14.83
CA CYS A 13 -54.62 1.86 -14.40
C CYS A 13 -53.59 2.90 -13.90
N ALA A 14 -53.42 2.99 -12.58
CA ALA A 14 -52.29 3.71 -12.00
C ALA A 14 -51.00 3.04 -12.48
N LYS A 15 -50.27 3.72 -13.36
CA LYS A 15 -48.98 3.25 -13.87
C LYS A 15 -47.98 3.28 -12.71
N VAL A 16 -47.68 2.12 -12.14
CA VAL A 16 -46.62 1.96 -11.13
C VAL A 16 -45.28 2.15 -11.84
N GLY A 17 -44.80 3.39 -11.86
CA GLY A 17 -43.41 3.70 -12.20
C GLY A 17 -42.53 3.42 -10.98
N PRO A 18 -41.26 3.01 -11.15
CA PRO A 18 -40.33 2.99 -10.03
C PRO A 18 -40.31 4.38 -9.38
N PRO A 19 -40.22 4.49 -8.05
CA PRO A 19 -40.12 5.79 -7.41
C PRO A 19 -38.95 6.54 -8.05
N THR A 20 -39.23 7.71 -8.62
CA THR A 20 -38.15 8.61 -9.04
C THR A 20 -37.45 9.03 -7.77
N GLY A 21 -36.31 8.40 -7.49
CA GLY A 21 -35.48 8.75 -6.35
C GLY A 21 -35.23 10.26 -6.36
N GLY A 22 -35.17 10.85 -5.16
CA GLY A 22 -34.74 12.24 -5.01
C GLY A 22 -33.35 12.46 -5.64
N PRO A 23 -32.93 13.73 -5.79
CA PRO A 23 -31.59 14.03 -6.28
C PRO A 23 -30.53 13.27 -5.49
N VAL A 24 -29.51 12.79 -6.18
CA VAL A 24 -28.37 12.11 -5.54
C VAL A 24 -27.73 13.05 -4.55
N ASP A 25 -27.55 12.57 -3.32
CA ASP A 25 -26.85 13.30 -2.29
C ASP A 25 -25.35 13.37 -2.62
N LYS A 26 -24.82 14.59 -2.58
CA LYS A 26 -23.43 14.91 -2.92
C LYS A 26 -22.75 15.73 -1.84
N GLU A 27 -23.42 15.98 -0.70
CA GLU A 27 -22.80 16.72 0.38
C GLU A 27 -21.78 15.82 1.08
N PRO A 28 -20.52 16.25 1.24
CA PRO A 28 -19.54 15.50 2.02
C PRO A 28 -19.92 15.44 3.50
N PRO A 29 -19.66 14.31 4.18
CA PRO A 29 -19.82 14.23 5.63
C PRO A 29 -18.84 15.20 6.33
N ARG A 30 -19.19 15.60 7.55
CA ARG A 30 -18.38 16.48 8.40
C ARG A 30 -18.35 15.92 9.81
N ILE A 31 -17.32 16.25 10.57
CA ILE A 31 -17.30 15.96 12.01
C ILE A 31 -17.94 17.14 12.74
N LEU A 32 -18.98 16.85 13.53
CA LEU A 32 -19.74 17.84 14.28
C LEU A 32 -19.17 18.06 15.69
N SER A 33 -18.69 16.99 16.32
CA SER A 33 -18.09 17.04 17.66
C SER A 33 -17.21 15.82 17.89
N HIS A 34 -16.28 15.95 18.82
CA HIS A 34 -15.46 14.84 19.30
C HIS A 34 -15.17 15.00 20.80
N TYR A 35 -14.80 13.89 21.42
CA TYR A 35 -14.26 13.83 22.76
C TYR A 35 -13.08 12.85 22.77
N PRO A 36 -11.95 13.13 23.43
CA PRO A 36 -11.60 14.36 24.13
C PRO A 36 -11.63 15.63 23.26
N GLU A 37 -11.57 16.80 23.90
CA GLU A 37 -11.34 18.06 23.18
C GLU A 37 -9.94 18.05 22.54
N SER A 38 -9.77 18.79 21.45
CA SER A 38 -8.48 18.87 20.76
C SER A 38 -7.43 19.46 21.70
N ASP A 39 -6.27 18.83 21.71
CA ASP A 39 -5.14 19.18 22.57
C ASP A 39 -5.44 19.12 24.08
N ALA A 40 -6.46 18.35 24.49
CA ALA A 40 -6.73 18.09 25.90
C ALA A 40 -5.53 17.42 26.59
N LEU A 41 -5.26 17.83 27.82
CA LEU A 41 -4.23 17.27 28.69
C LEU A 41 -4.87 16.48 29.83
N GLU A 42 -4.08 15.67 30.52
CA GLU A 42 -4.52 14.88 31.68
C GLU A 42 -5.76 14.02 31.38
N VAL A 43 -5.90 13.55 30.13
CA VAL A 43 -7.00 12.67 29.74
C VAL A 43 -6.89 11.36 30.50
N ALA A 44 -7.98 10.97 31.17
CA ALA A 44 -8.03 9.74 31.94
C ALA A 44 -7.81 8.52 31.04
N ARG A 45 -7.05 7.54 31.53
CA ARG A 45 -6.60 6.39 30.72
C ARG A 45 -7.70 5.39 30.35
N ASP A 46 -8.87 5.49 30.98
CA ASP A 46 -10.09 4.74 30.68
C ASP A 46 -11.04 5.52 29.75
N THR A 47 -10.61 6.67 29.22
CA THR A 47 -11.39 7.47 28.27
C THR A 47 -11.49 6.78 26.91
N GLU A 48 -12.72 6.67 26.41
CA GLU A 48 -12.98 6.33 25.01
C GLU A 48 -13.03 7.60 24.16
N VAL A 49 -12.46 7.54 22.95
CA VAL A 49 -12.63 8.61 21.97
C VAL A 49 -14.01 8.49 21.33
N GLU A 50 -14.76 9.60 21.26
CA GLU A 50 -16.04 9.69 20.55
C GLU A 50 -15.92 10.67 19.39
N ILE A 51 -16.39 10.29 18.20
CA ILE A 51 -16.49 11.15 17.02
C ILE A 51 -17.93 11.12 16.52
N VAL A 52 -18.53 12.29 16.32
CA VAL A 52 -19.89 12.43 15.80
C VAL A 52 -19.83 13.07 14.42
N PHE A 53 -20.31 12.35 13.41
CA PHE A 53 -20.41 12.82 12.04
C PHE A 53 -21.75 13.54 11.78
N SER A 54 -21.83 14.33 10.72
CA SER A 54 -23.05 15.01 10.27
C SER A 54 -24.14 14.07 9.79
N GLU A 55 -23.75 12.84 9.41
CA GLU A 55 -24.62 11.83 8.84
C GLU A 55 -24.07 10.41 9.09
N PRO A 56 -24.89 9.35 8.89
CA PRO A 56 -24.42 7.98 9.01
C PRO A 56 -23.29 7.66 8.02
N MET A 57 -22.20 7.07 8.54
CA MET A 57 -21.02 6.70 7.77
C MET A 57 -21.06 5.25 7.30
N ASN A 58 -20.39 4.96 6.19
CA ASN A 58 -19.99 3.60 5.85
C ASN A 58 -18.90 3.14 6.82
N ARG A 59 -19.24 2.16 7.67
CA ARG A 59 -18.40 1.70 8.77
C ARG A 59 -17.08 1.13 8.26
N GLU A 60 -17.14 0.11 7.39
CA GLU A 60 -15.96 -0.56 6.83
C GLU A 60 -14.94 0.42 6.24
N GLN A 61 -15.40 1.37 5.41
CA GLN A 61 -14.51 2.36 4.81
C GLN A 61 -13.99 3.40 5.80
N THR A 62 -14.78 3.76 6.81
CA THR A 62 -14.36 4.71 7.84
C THR A 62 -13.36 4.09 8.80
N GLU A 63 -13.57 2.82 9.17
CA GLU A 63 -12.66 2.06 10.02
C GLU A 63 -11.34 1.78 9.29
N ALA A 64 -11.36 1.46 7.99
CA ALA A 64 -10.15 1.34 7.16
C ALA A 64 -9.39 2.67 6.96
N ALA A 65 -10.06 3.80 7.16
CA ALA A 65 -9.47 5.14 7.09
C ALA A 65 -9.13 5.70 8.49
N LEU A 66 -9.16 4.88 9.53
CA LEU A 66 -8.84 5.27 10.91
C LEU A 66 -7.38 4.92 11.22
N PHE A 67 -6.61 5.91 11.64
CA PHE A 67 -5.20 5.74 11.98
C PHE A 67 -4.92 6.28 13.39
N THR A 68 -4.04 5.62 14.14
CA THR A 68 -3.64 6.08 15.48
C THR A 68 -2.12 6.10 15.65
N SER A 69 -1.64 7.07 16.40
CA SER A 69 -0.27 7.11 16.94
C SER A 69 -0.35 7.33 18.44
N PRO A 70 0.22 6.43 19.29
CA PRO A 70 0.83 5.16 18.92
C PRO A 70 -0.13 4.20 18.20
N VAL A 71 0.42 3.32 17.36
CA VAL A 71 -0.35 2.24 16.71
C VAL A 71 -0.71 1.20 17.78
N GLY A 72 -1.92 0.65 17.69
CA GLY A 72 -2.39 -0.34 18.64
C GLY A 72 -3.80 -0.87 18.34
N PRO A 73 -4.27 -1.86 19.11
CA PRO A 73 -5.58 -2.46 18.90
C PRO A 73 -6.70 -1.46 19.25
N LEU A 74 -7.70 -1.39 18.37
CA LEU A 74 -8.88 -0.55 18.55
C LEU A 74 -10.12 -1.41 18.74
N GLN A 75 -11.00 -1.01 19.67
CA GLN A 75 -12.35 -1.53 19.79
C GLN A 75 -13.33 -0.45 19.35
N LEU A 76 -14.07 -0.75 18.28
CA LEU A 76 -14.91 0.22 17.57
C LEU A 76 -16.38 -0.11 17.83
N SER A 77 -17.18 0.89 18.17
CA SER A 77 -18.63 0.75 18.29
C SER A 77 -19.37 1.92 17.68
N TRP A 78 -20.53 1.64 17.08
CA TRP A 78 -21.29 2.61 16.30
C TRP A 78 -22.73 2.74 16.79
N HIS A 79 -23.20 3.99 16.89
CA HIS A 79 -24.61 4.30 17.13
C HIS A 79 -25.08 5.45 16.22
N GLY A 80 -25.69 5.11 15.09
CA GLY A 80 -26.05 6.09 14.06
C GLY A 80 -24.78 6.75 13.47
N PRO A 81 -24.67 8.10 13.47
CA PRO A 81 -23.50 8.82 12.99
C PRO A 81 -22.38 8.94 14.05
N ARG A 82 -22.47 8.24 15.18
CA ARG A 82 -21.47 8.28 16.26
C ARG A 82 -20.57 7.05 16.19
N LEU A 83 -19.26 7.27 16.22
CA LEU A 83 -18.20 6.28 16.38
C LEU A 83 -17.57 6.45 17.77
N ARG A 84 -17.45 5.35 18.51
CA ARG A 84 -16.65 5.27 19.75
C ARG A 84 -15.49 4.33 19.57
N ILE A 85 -14.35 4.70 20.13
CA ILE A 85 -13.05 4.07 19.92
C ILE A 85 -12.41 3.90 21.29
N ALA A 86 -12.35 2.65 21.76
CA ALA A 86 -11.60 2.30 22.95
C ALA A 86 -10.23 1.74 22.54
N MET A 87 -9.17 2.25 23.16
CA MET A 87 -7.79 1.83 22.94
C MET A 87 -6.99 1.92 24.23
N PRO A 88 -5.90 1.15 24.40
CA PRO A 88 -5.09 1.22 25.60
C PRO A 88 -4.34 2.56 25.68
N LEU A 89 -4.57 3.30 26.76
CA LEU A 89 -3.87 4.55 27.04
C LEU A 89 -2.75 4.35 28.10
N ALA A 90 -1.53 4.72 27.73
CA ALA A 90 -0.34 4.75 28.56
C ALA A 90 -0.24 6.08 29.32
N GLU A 91 0.53 6.11 30.40
CA GLU A 91 0.82 7.34 31.15
C GLU A 91 1.76 8.26 30.36
N GLU A 92 1.61 9.57 30.60
CA GLU A 92 2.51 10.62 30.07
C GLU A 92 2.76 10.52 28.56
N ARG A 93 1.67 10.31 27.79
CA ARG A 93 1.76 10.03 26.35
C ARG A 93 0.81 10.90 25.54
N THR A 94 1.31 11.42 24.41
CA THR A 94 0.53 12.03 23.34
C THR A 94 -0.12 10.94 22.49
N TYR A 95 -1.40 11.13 22.21
CA TYR A 95 -2.20 10.31 21.30
C TYR A 95 -2.67 11.18 20.13
N VAL A 96 -2.53 10.65 18.92
CA VAL A 96 -3.02 11.26 17.69
C VAL A 96 -3.91 10.24 16.99
N LEU A 97 -5.12 10.66 16.66
CA LEU A 97 -6.10 9.86 15.93
C LEU A 97 -6.51 10.62 14.67
N THR A 98 -6.38 9.96 13.53
CA THR A 98 -6.68 10.54 12.22
C THR A 98 -7.82 9.76 11.57
N VAL A 99 -8.86 10.48 11.13
CA VAL A 99 -9.87 9.97 10.21
C VAL A 99 -9.55 10.48 8.82
N GLY A 100 -9.04 9.60 7.96
CA GLY A 100 -8.58 9.93 6.61
C GLY A 100 -9.71 10.23 5.61
N THR A 101 -9.33 10.77 4.45
CA THR A 101 -10.25 11.07 3.33
C THR A 101 -10.88 9.82 2.70
N GLY A 102 -10.40 8.62 3.03
CA GLY A 102 -11.04 7.35 2.70
C GLY A 102 -12.38 7.12 3.39
N ALA A 103 -12.67 7.82 4.51
CA ALA A 103 -13.94 7.72 5.20
C ALA A 103 -15.09 8.29 4.35
N ARG A 104 -16.17 7.51 4.19
CA ARG A 104 -17.31 7.86 3.34
C ARG A 104 -18.65 7.73 4.04
N ASP A 105 -19.61 8.53 3.63
CA ASP A 105 -21.02 8.37 4.01
C ASP A 105 -21.66 7.13 3.34
N LEU A 106 -22.94 6.88 3.62
CA LEU A 106 -23.72 5.81 2.98
C LEU A 106 -24.10 6.08 1.51
N ARG A 107 -23.72 7.23 0.95
CA ARG A 107 -23.94 7.66 -0.44
C ARG A 107 -22.66 7.66 -1.27
N GLY A 108 -21.51 7.42 -0.64
CA GLY A 108 -20.19 7.37 -1.25
C GLY A 108 -19.45 8.71 -1.26
N ASN A 109 -19.96 9.77 -0.62
CA ASN A 109 -19.23 11.03 -0.51
C ASN A 109 -18.14 10.90 0.56
N ALA A 110 -16.92 11.29 0.20
CA ALA A 110 -15.74 11.21 1.05
C ALA A 110 -15.59 12.45 1.92
N LEU A 111 -14.91 12.32 3.06
CA LEU A 111 -14.38 13.49 3.76
C LEU A 111 -13.50 14.31 2.82
N THR A 112 -13.66 15.63 2.83
CA THR A 112 -12.90 16.52 1.93
C THR A 112 -11.42 16.62 2.32
N LYS A 113 -11.14 16.50 3.62
CA LYS A 113 -9.83 16.52 4.24
C LYS A 113 -9.81 15.53 5.39
N SER A 114 -8.62 15.00 5.70
CA SER A 114 -8.41 14.21 6.90
C SER A 114 -8.70 15.06 8.14
N PHE A 115 -9.28 14.45 9.15
CA PHE A 115 -9.47 15.06 10.47
C PHE A 115 -8.49 14.44 11.44
N THR A 116 -7.85 15.27 12.25
CA THR A 116 -6.90 14.82 13.27
C THR A 116 -7.33 15.31 14.64
N LEU A 117 -7.42 14.39 15.59
CA LEU A 117 -7.62 14.65 17.00
C LEU A 117 -6.36 14.27 17.76
N ALA A 118 -5.82 15.20 18.54
CA ALA A 118 -4.74 14.91 19.46
C ALA A 118 -5.13 15.22 20.89
N PHE A 119 -4.58 14.45 21.84
CA PHE A 119 -4.73 14.65 23.28
C PHE A 119 -3.58 13.96 24.03
N ALA A 120 -3.38 14.30 25.29
CA ALA A 120 -2.36 13.68 26.14
C ALA A 120 -2.96 13.13 27.43
N THR A 121 -2.42 12.00 27.89
CA THR A 121 -2.66 11.51 29.26
C THR A 121 -1.76 12.19 30.30
N GLY A 122 -0.72 12.91 29.85
CA GLY A 122 0.19 13.70 30.66
C GLY A 122 -0.10 15.21 30.63
N LEU A 123 0.85 15.97 31.14
CA LEU A 123 0.78 17.44 31.26
C LEU A 123 1.25 18.19 30.01
N GLN A 124 1.73 17.48 28.98
CA GLN A 124 2.30 18.06 27.77
C GLN A 124 1.93 17.22 26.55
N LEU A 125 1.91 17.89 25.41
CA LEU A 125 1.78 17.29 24.09
C LEU A 125 3.11 17.41 23.36
N ASP A 126 3.40 16.43 22.51
CA ASP A 126 4.40 16.57 21.48
C ASP A 126 4.03 17.74 20.54
N GLN A 127 5.03 18.41 19.98
CA GLN A 127 4.82 19.66 19.22
C GLN A 127 5.16 19.54 17.74
N GLY A 128 5.81 18.47 17.31
CA GLY A 128 6.26 18.31 15.95
C GLY A 128 5.12 18.45 14.94
N LEU A 129 5.38 19.18 13.86
CA LEU A 129 4.46 19.39 12.76
C LEU A 129 5.19 19.11 11.45
N VAL A 130 4.65 18.21 10.64
CA VAL A 130 5.19 17.87 9.34
C VAL A 130 4.12 18.02 8.27
N GLN A 131 4.38 18.87 7.29
CA GLN A 131 3.47 19.13 6.18
C GLN A 131 4.16 18.98 4.82
N GLY A 132 3.36 18.71 3.80
CA GLY A 132 3.79 18.64 2.41
C GLY A 132 2.62 18.40 1.47
N ARG A 133 2.91 18.15 0.20
CA ARG A 133 1.90 17.80 -0.80
C ARG A 133 2.30 16.56 -1.58
N VAL A 134 1.32 15.76 -1.99
CA VAL A 134 1.48 14.61 -2.87
C VAL A 134 1.06 14.99 -4.28
N TYR A 135 1.93 14.71 -5.26
CA TYR A 135 1.66 14.96 -6.67
C TYR A 135 1.97 13.76 -7.56
N GLN A 136 1.29 13.68 -8.69
CA GLN A 136 1.55 12.76 -9.77
C GLN A 136 1.44 13.55 -11.08
N ASP A 137 2.47 13.50 -11.93
CA ASP A 137 2.51 14.25 -13.20
C ASP A 137 2.15 15.75 -13.04
N HIS A 138 2.69 16.37 -11.99
CA HIS A 138 2.42 17.77 -11.58
C HIS A 138 0.97 18.09 -11.18
N GLN A 139 0.12 17.08 -10.98
CA GLN A 139 -1.23 17.25 -10.48
C GLN A 139 -1.33 16.77 -9.02
N PRO A 140 -2.11 17.46 -8.17
CA PRO A 140 -2.31 17.03 -6.79
C PRO A 140 -3.02 15.68 -6.76
N VAL A 141 -2.59 14.81 -5.84
CA VAL A 141 -3.20 13.48 -5.65
C VAL A 141 -4.03 13.49 -4.39
N ALA A 142 -5.33 13.29 -4.54
CA ALA A 142 -6.24 13.14 -3.41
C ALA A 142 -6.26 11.70 -2.90
N GLY A 143 -6.29 11.51 -1.59
CA GLY A 143 -6.45 10.21 -0.95
C GLY A 143 -5.25 9.28 -1.07
N ALA A 144 -4.07 9.78 -1.47
CA ALA A 144 -2.83 9.01 -1.31
C ALA A 144 -2.56 8.80 0.20
N HIS A 145 -2.19 7.58 0.56
CA HIS A 145 -1.69 7.26 1.89
C HIS A 145 -0.34 7.95 2.08
N VAL A 146 -0.12 8.52 3.26
CA VAL A 146 1.15 9.11 3.64
C VAL A 146 1.54 8.54 4.98
N TRP A 147 2.75 7.98 5.04
CA TRP A 147 3.31 7.30 6.20
C TRP A 147 4.57 8.02 6.67
N ALA A 148 4.75 8.09 7.99
CA ALA A 148 6.00 8.55 8.60
C ALA A 148 6.55 7.48 9.54
N TYR A 149 7.77 7.04 9.25
CA TYR A 149 8.54 6.08 10.03
C TYR A 149 9.55 6.81 10.91
N ASP A 150 9.52 6.59 12.23
CA ASP A 150 10.59 7.02 13.12
C ASP A 150 11.85 6.17 12.87
N LEU A 151 12.92 6.79 12.38
CA LEU A 151 14.19 6.15 12.06
C LEU A 151 14.94 5.62 13.29
N GLY A 152 14.54 6.01 14.50
CA GLY A 152 15.05 5.39 15.74
C GLY A 152 14.52 3.97 15.96
N THR A 153 13.40 3.60 15.34
CA THR A 153 12.73 2.30 15.52
C THR A 153 12.51 1.52 14.22
N PHE A 154 12.49 2.21 13.08
CA PHE A 154 12.31 1.62 11.76
C PHE A 154 13.48 0.72 11.38
N SER A 155 13.20 -0.55 11.03
CA SER A 155 14.21 -1.52 10.65
C SER A 155 14.71 -1.34 9.21
N GLY A 156 13.92 -0.63 8.39
CA GLY A 156 14.18 -0.42 6.96
C GLY A 156 13.19 -1.12 6.05
N GLU A 157 12.31 -1.98 6.59
CA GLU A 157 11.39 -2.81 5.82
C GLU A 157 10.01 -2.15 5.68
N VAL A 158 9.84 -1.34 4.64
CA VAL A 158 8.54 -0.70 4.31
C VAL A 158 7.47 -1.77 4.07
N GLY A 159 6.28 -1.58 4.66
CA GLY A 159 5.14 -2.50 4.53
C GLY A 159 5.18 -3.71 5.47
N LEU A 160 6.35 -4.05 6.02
CA LEU A 160 6.48 -5.00 7.13
C LEU A 160 6.49 -4.28 8.48
N ASP A 161 7.25 -3.18 8.58
CA ASP A 161 7.21 -2.30 9.75
C ASP A 161 5.93 -1.44 9.72
N GLU A 162 5.29 -1.32 10.88
CA GLU A 162 4.20 -0.37 11.08
C GLU A 162 4.75 1.06 11.11
N PRO A 163 4.20 1.99 10.31
CA PRO A 163 4.60 3.40 10.37
C PRO A 163 4.14 4.03 11.70
N SER A 164 4.98 4.89 12.26
CA SER A 164 4.74 5.57 13.53
C SER A 164 3.58 6.57 13.46
N TYR A 165 3.37 7.18 12.28
CA TYR A 165 2.23 8.05 11.98
C TYR A 165 1.69 7.76 10.57
N GLN A 166 0.37 7.89 10.42
CA GLN A 166 -0.31 7.70 9.13
C GLN A 166 -1.37 8.78 8.93
N THR A 167 -1.51 9.21 7.67
CA THR A 167 -2.55 10.13 7.23
C THR A 167 -2.86 9.88 5.76
N GLN A 168 -3.84 10.62 5.23
CA GLN A 168 -4.16 10.63 3.81
C GLN A 168 -4.18 12.07 3.30
N SER A 169 -3.75 12.26 2.06
CA SER A 169 -3.78 13.56 1.38
C SER A 169 -5.21 14.02 1.06
N GLY A 170 -5.42 15.33 1.17
CA GLY A 170 -6.67 16.00 0.83
C GLY A 170 -6.87 16.19 -0.67
N ALA A 171 -8.01 16.77 -1.07
CA ALA A 171 -8.35 17.02 -2.47
C ALA A 171 -7.33 17.90 -3.23
N ASP A 172 -6.57 18.73 -2.52
CA ASP A 172 -5.50 19.57 -3.08
C ASP A 172 -4.10 18.95 -2.98
N GLY A 173 -4.02 17.66 -2.61
CA GLY A 173 -2.77 16.92 -2.42
C GLY A 173 -2.07 17.19 -1.10
N GLY A 174 -2.54 18.15 -0.29
CA GLY A 174 -1.92 18.47 1.00
C GLY A 174 -2.07 17.33 2.01
N TYR A 175 -1.01 17.07 2.77
CA TYR A 175 -1.04 16.19 3.93
C TYR A 175 -0.39 16.88 5.14
N GLU A 176 -0.75 16.40 6.33
CA GLU A 176 -0.26 16.92 7.59
C GLU A 176 -0.13 15.78 8.61
N PHE A 177 0.98 15.78 9.33
CA PHE A 177 1.14 15.08 10.59
C PHE A 177 1.32 16.12 11.68
N VAL A 178 0.48 16.06 12.71
CA VAL A 178 0.54 16.94 13.89
C VAL A 178 0.97 16.14 15.11
N ARG A 179 1.58 16.82 16.08
CA ARG A 179 1.96 16.27 17.38
C ARG A 179 2.91 15.07 17.26
N LEU A 180 3.88 15.16 16.34
CA LEU A 180 4.95 14.16 16.26
C LEU A 180 5.92 14.35 17.41
N ALA A 181 6.29 13.24 18.05
CA ALA A 181 7.42 13.19 18.96
C ALA A 181 8.71 13.66 18.26
N PRO A 182 9.61 14.39 18.94
CA PRO A 182 10.90 14.78 18.37
C PRO A 182 11.71 13.57 17.87
N GLY A 183 12.33 13.68 16.70
CA GLY A 183 13.07 12.57 16.11
C GLY A 183 13.38 12.76 14.62
N HIS A 184 13.93 11.71 14.00
CA HIS A 184 14.18 11.71 12.55
C HIS A 184 13.19 10.78 11.87
N TYR A 185 12.49 11.28 10.86
CA TYR A 185 11.43 10.55 10.19
C TYR A 185 11.74 10.32 8.72
N ARG A 186 11.33 9.16 8.20
CA ARG A 186 11.19 8.91 6.77
C ARG A 186 9.71 9.00 6.41
N VAL A 187 9.35 9.98 5.60
CA VAL A 187 7.97 10.15 5.11
C VAL A 187 7.84 9.56 3.72
N LEU A 188 6.86 8.72 3.44
CA LEU A 188 6.56 8.23 2.09
C LEU A 188 5.08 8.40 1.76
N ALA A 189 4.73 8.39 0.48
CA ALA A 189 3.35 8.38 0.04
C ALA A 189 3.11 7.30 -1.00
N PHE A 190 1.91 6.70 -1.02
CA PHE A 190 1.54 5.74 -2.04
C PHE A 190 0.06 5.77 -2.39
N ARG A 191 -0.28 5.23 -3.55
CA ARG A 191 -1.67 5.00 -3.95
C ARG A 191 -2.02 3.53 -3.79
N ASP A 192 -2.82 3.27 -2.77
CA ASP A 192 -3.42 1.97 -2.49
C ASP A 192 -4.59 1.69 -3.46
N ALA A 193 -4.29 1.09 -4.60
CA ALA A 193 -5.26 0.74 -5.62
C ALA A 193 -6.03 -0.54 -5.26
N ASN A 194 -5.39 -1.48 -4.57
CA ASN A 194 -5.97 -2.77 -4.21
C ASN A 194 -6.69 -2.77 -2.85
N ARG A 195 -6.58 -1.67 -2.09
CA ARG A 195 -7.20 -1.41 -0.78
C ARG A 195 -6.69 -2.32 0.34
N ASN A 196 -5.43 -2.73 0.29
CA ASN A 196 -4.80 -3.52 1.36
C ASN A 196 -4.08 -2.64 2.41
N ALA A 197 -4.07 -1.32 2.22
CA ALA A 197 -3.35 -0.33 3.03
C ALA A 197 -1.84 -0.56 3.10
N LEU A 198 -1.23 -1.21 2.11
CA LEU A 198 0.21 -1.43 2.01
C LEU A 198 0.73 -0.88 0.67
N PRO A 199 1.97 -0.36 0.62
CA PRO A 199 2.59 -0.01 -0.64
C PRO A 199 3.01 -1.28 -1.40
N ASP A 200 2.45 -1.49 -2.58
CA ASP A 200 2.81 -2.61 -3.45
C ASP A 200 3.70 -2.20 -4.64
N ALA A 201 4.43 -3.16 -5.20
CA ALA A 201 5.41 -2.92 -6.27
C ALA A 201 4.79 -2.37 -7.57
N ASP A 202 3.53 -2.70 -7.86
CA ASP A 202 2.79 -2.20 -9.03
C ASP A 202 2.07 -0.87 -8.78
N GLU A 203 2.12 -0.37 -7.54
CA GLU A 203 1.50 0.87 -7.11
C GLU A 203 2.42 2.09 -7.30
N TRP A 204 1.81 3.26 -7.18
CA TRP A 204 2.53 4.52 -7.24
C TRP A 204 3.11 4.82 -5.87
N LEU A 205 4.43 5.03 -5.78
CA LEU A 205 5.16 5.35 -4.55
C LEU A 205 5.92 6.67 -4.73
N GLY A 206 5.88 7.51 -3.71
CA GLY A 206 6.66 8.73 -3.58
C GLY A 206 7.57 8.63 -2.37
N LEU A 207 8.87 8.78 -2.60
CA LEU A 207 9.88 8.83 -1.55
C LEU A 207 10.46 10.23 -1.47
N PRO A 208 10.83 10.70 -0.27
CA PRO A 208 11.42 12.00 -0.09
C PRO A 208 12.91 11.92 -0.44
N SER A 209 13.49 13.03 -0.86
CA SER A 209 14.93 13.10 -1.13
C SER A 209 15.79 12.96 0.13
N ALA A 210 15.21 13.18 1.32
CA ALA A 210 15.91 13.10 2.61
C ALA A 210 14.94 12.71 3.74
N SER A 211 15.50 12.33 4.89
CA SER A 211 14.75 12.25 6.15
C SER A 211 14.41 13.65 6.68
N VAL A 212 13.33 13.73 7.46
CA VAL A 212 12.86 14.94 8.11
C VAL A 212 13.28 14.91 9.57
N GLU A 213 14.05 15.89 10.03
CA GLU A 213 14.34 16.08 11.45
C GLU A 213 13.21 16.90 12.06
N VAL A 214 12.54 16.36 13.07
CA VAL A 214 11.40 16.94 13.75
C VAL A 214 11.83 17.33 15.16
N GLY A 215 11.65 18.62 15.48
CA GLY A 215 11.83 19.17 16.82
C GLY A 215 10.52 19.76 17.34
N GLU A 216 10.61 20.93 17.99
CA GLU A 216 9.45 21.67 18.48
C GLU A 216 8.86 22.65 17.43
N GLU A 217 9.56 22.84 16.30
CA GLU A 217 9.14 23.75 15.23
C GLU A 217 8.42 23.00 14.09
N GLU A 218 7.67 23.77 13.28
CA GLU A 218 7.08 23.29 12.04
C GLU A 218 8.16 22.97 11.00
N VAL A 219 8.07 21.79 10.41
CA VAL A 219 9.02 21.32 9.40
C VAL A 219 8.29 20.94 8.12
N MET A 220 8.70 21.55 7.01
CA MET A 220 8.28 21.12 5.69
C MET A 220 9.03 19.85 5.31
N ALA A 221 8.32 18.72 5.16
CA ALA A 221 8.92 17.47 4.70
C ALA A 221 9.43 17.54 3.24
N GLY A 222 8.97 18.55 2.49
CA GLY A 222 9.07 18.60 1.04
C GLY A 222 7.91 17.87 0.36
N ASP A 223 7.70 18.17 -0.91
CA ASP A 223 6.62 17.57 -1.69
C ASP A 223 7.01 16.16 -2.17
N LEU A 224 6.04 15.24 -2.14
CA LEU A 224 6.19 13.85 -2.54
C LEU A 224 5.66 13.65 -3.96
N ALA A 225 6.56 13.42 -4.90
CA ALA A 225 6.20 13.07 -6.27
C ALA A 225 6.05 11.55 -6.40
N LEU A 226 4.84 11.09 -6.70
CA LEU A 226 4.55 9.70 -6.94
C LEU A 226 5.11 9.24 -8.29
N ALA A 227 5.80 8.12 -8.29
CA ALA A 227 6.27 7.42 -9.47
C ALA A 227 5.91 5.94 -9.37
N ARG A 228 5.71 5.27 -10.51
CA ARG A 228 5.70 3.81 -10.53
C ARG A 228 7.13 3.31 -10.49
N GLN A 229 7.36 2.24 -9.74
CA GLN A 229 8.57 1.47 -9.88
C GLN A 229 8.58 0.86 -11.28
N GLN A 230 9.30 1.50 -12.21
CA GLN A 230 9.55 0.90 -13.51
C GLN A 230 10.61 -0.17 -13.33
N ILE A 231 10.17 -1.39 -13.03
CA ILE A 231 11.05 -2.56 -13.10
C ILE A 231 11.41 -2.75 -14.58
N SER A 232 12.63 -2.36 -14.92
CA SER A 232 13.18 -2.63 -16.24
C SER A 232 13.61 -4.08 -16.25
N ALA A 233 13.02 -4.91 -17.13
CA ALA A 233 13.44 -6.29 -17.26
C ALA A 233 14.95 -6.34 -17.60
N PRO A 234 15.75 -7.18 -16.92
CA PRO A 234 17.18 -7.24 -17.14
C PRO A 234 17.47 -7.74 -18.54
N VAL A 235 18.54 -7.22 -19.15
CA VAL A 235 18.86 -7.57 -20.53
C VAL A 235 19.52 -8.96 -20.57
N LEU A 236 18.81 -9.96 -21.09
CA LEU A 236 19.35 -11.29 -21.33
C LEU A 236 20.28 -11.27 -22.55
N LYS A 237 21.58 -11.51 -22.32
CA LYS A 237 22.63 -11.45 -23.35
C LYS A 237 22.82 -12.79 -24.05
N ARG A 238 22.70 -13.90 -23.33
CA ARG A 238 22.98 -15.23 -23.87
C ARG A 238 22.27 -16.32 -23.10
N VAL A 239 21.75 -17.30 -23.83
CA VAL A 239 21.34 -18.59 -23.27
C VAL A 239 22.15 -19.70 -23.93
N GLN A 240 22.69 -20.62 -23.12
CA GLN A 240 23.55 -21.69 -23.59
C GLN A 240 23.32 -22.99 -22.82
N ALA A 241 23.19 -24.10 -23.54
CA ALA A 241 23.30 -25.43 -22.95
C ALA A 241 24.77 -25.74 -22.57
N ILE A 242 25.01 -25.96 -21.28
CA ILE A 242 26.35 -26.30 -20.76
C ILE A 242 26.58 -27.81 -20.88
N HIS A 243 25.59 -28.59 -20.46
CA HIS A 243 25.48 -30.04 -20.63
C HIS A 243 24.00 -30.44 -20.69
N ALA A 244 23.72 -31.73 -20.84
CA ALA A 244 22.39 -32.27 -21.07
C ALA A 244 21.36 -31.97 -19.97
N GLY A 245 21.79 -31.52 -18.79
CA GLY A 245 20.89 -31.21 -17.67
C GLY A 245 20.94 -29.75 -17.22
N ARG A 246 21.69 -28.88 -17.93
CA ARG A 246 21.90 -27.51 -17.46
C ARG A 246 21.97 -26.50 -18.59
N LEU A 247 21.19 -25.43 -18.44
CA LEU A 247 21.33 -24.21 -19.20
C LEU A 247 22.05 -23.14 -18.35
N MET A 248 22.68 -22.19 -19.01
CA MET A 248 23.20 -20.97 -18.41
C MET A 248 22.59 -19.77 -19.14
N LEU A 249 22.00 -18.88 -18.37
CA LEU A 249 21.50 -17.58 -18.78
C LEU A 249 22.52 -16.54 -18.32
N LEU A 250 22.95 -15.67 -19.23
CA LEU A 250 23.84 -14.55 -18.93
C LEU A 250 23.08 -13.25 -19.12
N PHE A 251 22.92 -12.49 -18.05
CA PHE A 251 22.31 -11.17 -18.05
C PHE A 251 23.37 -10.06 -18.16
N ALA A 252 22.93 -8.84 -18.46
CA ALA A 252 23.79 -7.66 -18.48
C ALA A 252 24.13 -7.15 -17.08
N GLU A 253 23.29 -7.49 -16.10
CA GLU A 253 23.35 -7.08 -14.71
C GLU A 253 23.11 -8.30 -13.80
N ALA A 254 23.37 -8.14 -12.51
CA ALA A 254 23.06 -9.17 -11.53
C ALA A 254 21.55 -9.38 -11.44
N VAL A 255 21.12 -10.64 -11.33
CA VAL A 255 19.71 -11.02 -11.23
C VAL A 255 19.55 -11.95 -10.05
N GLU A 256 18.60 -11.65 -9.17
CA GLU A 256 18.23 -12.56 -8.10
C GLU A 256 17.32 -13.68 -8.66
N PRO A 257 17.66 -14.97 -8.48
CA PRO A 257 16.88 -16.07 -9.06
C PRO A 257 15.42 -16.11 -8.60
N GLN A 258 15.12 -15.59 -7.41
CA GLN A 258 13.77 -15.56 -6.84
C GLN A 258 12.81 -14.62 -7.59
N ASP A 259 13.35 -13.63 -8.31
CA ASP A 259 12.57 -12.67 -9.09
C ASP A 259 12.35 -13.17 -10.53
N LEU A 260 12.90 -14.33 -10.90
CA LEU A 260 12.86 -14.86 -12.26
C LEU A 260 11.92 -16.07 -12.36
N GLU A 261 10.92 -15.94 -13.23
CA GLU A 261 10.11 -17.06 -13.69
C GLU A 261 10.59 -17.49 -15.08
N LEU A 262 10.83 -18.80 -15.25
CA LEU A 262 11.32 -19.38 -16.50
C LEU A 262 10.48 -20.60 -16.90
N GLU A 263 9.96 -20.56 -18.11
CA GLU A 263 9.43 -21.73 -18.80
C GLU A 263 10.36 -22.10 -19.97
N VAL A 264 10.68 -23.39 -20.07
CA VAL A 264 11.34 -23.96 -21.24
C VAL A 264 10.37 -24.92 -21.92
N PHE A 265 9.86 -24.55 -23.09
CA PHE A 265 8.78 -25.31 -23.72
C PHE A 265 9.24 -26.72 -24.10
N GLY A 266 8.56 -27.73 -23.52
CA GLY A 266 8.89 -29.14 -23.75
C GLY A 266 10.11 -29.64 -22.96
N LEU A 267 10.57 -28.89 -21.95
CA LEU A 267 11.66 -29.30 -21.06
C LEU A 267 11.40 -28.83 -19.63
N SER A 268 11.26 -29.77 -18.68
CA SER A 268 11.04 -29.41 -17.28
C SER A 268 12.23 -28.65 -16.71
N VAL A 269 11.94 -27.55 -16.01
CA VAL A 269 12.89 -26.81 -15.19
C VAL A 269 12.83 -27.34 -13.76
N GLU A 270 13.96 -27.73 -13.20
CA GLU A 270 14.06 -28.34 -11.87
C GLU A 270 14.48 -27.33 -10.80
N SER A 271 15.40 -26.42 -11.13
CA SER A 271 15.81 -25.33 -10.24
C SER A 271 16.53 -24.22 -10.99
N LEU A 272 16.60 -23.04 -10.37
CA LEU A 272 17.38 -21.90 -10.82
C LEU A 272 18.26 -21.41 -9.67
N TYR A 273 19.50 -21.03 -9.97
CA TYR A 273 20.38 -20.42 -8.98
C TYR A 273 21.45 -19.53 -9.64
N ALA A 274 21.87 -18.48 -8.94
CA ALA A 274 22.94 -17.60 -9.40
C ALA A 274 24.30 -18.29 -9.24
N ALA A 275 25.23 -18.02 -10.16
CA ALA A 275 26.59 -18.51 -10.01
C ALA A 275 27.26 -17.82 -8.79
N PRO A 276 27.94 -18.57 -7.90
CA PRO A 276 28.47 -18.02 -6.64
C PRO A 276 29.38 -16.80 -6.79
N ASP A 277 30.15 -16.76 -7.88
CA ASP A 277 31.14 -15.70 -8.15
C ASP A 277 30.74 -14.78 -9.32
N ALA A 278 29.51 -14.91 -9.83
CA ALA A 278 29.03 -14.19 -11.01
C ALA A 278 27.50 -14.08 -10.99
N ALA A 279 26.96 -13.12 -10.24
CA ALA A 279 25.52 -12.94 -10.04
C ALA A 279 24.75 -12.60 -11.33
N GLU A 280 25.44 -12.22 -12.41
CA GLU A 280 24.85 -12.03 -13.74
C GLU A 280 24.61 -13.36 -14.49
N LYS A 281 25.09 -14.49 -13.96
CA LYS A 281 24.92 -15.82 -14.54
C LYS A 281 23.94 -16.64 -13.71
N ILE A 282 22.83 -17.03 -14.33
CA ILE A 282 21.86 -17.94 -13.74
C ILE A 282 22.02 -19.32 -14.37
N TYR A 283 22.24 -20.33 -13.53
CA TYR A 283 22.18 -21.72 -13.94
C TYR A 283 20.76 -22.24 -13.76
N VAL A 284 20.31 -23.00 -14.74
CA VAL A 284 18.99 -23.62 -14.77
C VAL A 284 19.21 -25.11 -14.90
N GLU A 285 18.89 -25.85 -13.85
CA GLU A 285 18.82 -27.31 -13.92
C GLU A 285 17.54 -27.69 -14.64
N THR A 286 17.67 -28.61 -15.58
CA THR A 286 16.57 -29.08 -16.41
C THR A 286 16.54 -30.60 -16.41
N ALA A 287 15.40 -31.16 -16.80
CA ALA A 287 15.36 -32.52 -17.29
C ALA A 287 16.39 -32.73 -18.43
N THR A 288 16.67 -33.99 -18.77
CA THR A 288 17.64 -34.32 -19.82
C THR A 288 17.19 -33.73 -21.17
N GLN A 289 18.03 -32.89 -21.73
CA GLN A 289 17.87 -32.27 -23.04
C GLN A 289 18.10 -33.28 -24.13
N GLU A 290 17.22 -33.29 -25.13
CA GLU A 290 17.42 -34.05 -26.35
C GLU A 290 18.47 -33.36 -27.23
N PRO A 291 19.48 -34.10 -27.71
CA PRO A 291 20.51 -33.54 -28.59
C PRO A 291 19.92 -32.89 -29.83
N ASP A 292 20.39 -31.68 -30.15
CA ASP A 292 19.99 -30.89 -31.33
C ASP A 292 18.52 -30.43 -31.36
N GLN A 293 17.66 -30.89 -30.45
CA GLN A 293 16.32 -30.34 -30.25
C GLN A 293 16.43 -28.87 -29.88
N ARG A 294 15.51 -28.06 -30.41
CA ARG A 294 15.45 -26.62 -30.19
C ARG A 294 14.35 -26.30 -29.20
N TYR A 295 14.70 -25.60 -28.14
CA TYR A 295 13.79 -25.20 -27.08
C TYR A 295 13.55 -23.69 -27.15
N ALA A 296 12.27 -23.30 -27.07
CA ALA A 296 11.89 -21.91 -26.85
C ALA A 296 11.83 -21.64 -25.33
N LEU A 297 12.13 -20.42 -24.94
CA LEU A 297 12.11 -19.99 -23.54
C LEU A 297 11.15 -18.82 -23.40
N GLN A 298 10.41 -18.79 -22.30
CA GLN A 298 9.66 -17.63 -21.85
C GLN A 298 10.17 -17.23 -20.47
N LEU A 299 10.51 -15.95 -20.32
CA LEU A 299 11.09 -15.42 -19.10
C LEU A 299 10.29 -14.21 -18.63
N VAL A 300 10.02 -14.17 -17.33
CA VAL A 300 9.41 -13.03 -16.66
C VAL A 300 10.30 -12.68 -15.46
N PHE A 301 10.64 -11.40 -15.33
CA PHE A 301 11.40 -10.87 -14.19
C PHE A 301 10.51 -9.90 -13.42
N ALA A 302 10.17 -10.24 -12.19
CA ALA A 302 9.27 -9.46 -11.33
C ALA A 302 8.02 -8.94 -12.08
N GLY A 303 7.36 -9.85 -12.81
CA GLY A 303 6.16 -9.55 -13.61
C GLY A 303 6.41 -8.92 -14.99
N ALA A 304 7.63 -8.48 -15.30
CA ALA A 304 7.98 -7.89 -16.61
C ALA A 304 8.58 -8.95 -17.56
N PRO A 305 8.14 -9.03 -18.84
CA PRO A 305 8.69 -10.00 -19.78
C PRO A 305 10.16 -9.68 -20.13
N VAL A 306 11.04 -10.67 -19.98
CA VAL A 306 12.43 -10.58 -20.45
C VAL A 306 12.47 -11.03 -21.92
N GLN A 307 12.95 -10.15 -22.79
CA GLN A 307 12.98 -10.40 -24.24
C GLN A 307 14.04 -11.47 -24.61
N TRP A 308 13.60 -12.54 -25.28
CA TRP A 308 14.49 -13.56 -25.84
C TRP A 308 13.79 -14.39 -26.93
N ASP A 309 14.14 -14.13 -28.19
CA ASP A 309 13.47 -14.79 -29.33
C ASP A 309 14.24 -15.98 -29.90
N ALA A 310 15.47 -16.22 -29.43
CA ALA A 310 16.34 -17.24 -29.97
C ALA A 310 16.06 -18.62 -29.36
N LEU A 311 15.97 -19.65 -30.22
CA LEU A 311 15.86 -21.02 -29.75
C LEU A 311 17.21 -21.53 -29.22
N VAL A 312 17.17 -22.26 -28.11
CA VAL A 312 18.35 -22.89 -27.50
C VAL A 312 18.45 -24.32 -27.97
N ARG A 313 19.63 -24.71 -28.47
CA ARG A 313 19.90 -26.08 -28.90
C ARG A 313 20.28 -26.94 -27.69
N GLY A 314 19.60 -28.07 -27.51
CA GLY A 314 19.89 -29.08 -26.50
C GLY A 314 21.26 -29.73 -26.68
N SER A 315 21.88 -30.10 -25.56
CA SER A 315 23.24 -30.64 -25.53
C SER A 315 23.27 -32.14 -25.18
N ALA A 316 24.06 -32.93 -25.91
CA ALA A 316 24.36 -34.32 -25.56
C ALA A 316 25.50 -34.49 -24.53
N ARG A 317 26.16 -33.38 -24.13
CA ARG A 317 27.33 -33.44 -23.24
C ARG A 317 26.90 -33.92 -21.86
N SER A 318 27.66 -34.83 -21.27
CA SER A 318 27.50 -35.21 -19.86
C SER A 318 28.10 -34.14 -18.95
N ASP A 319 27.56 -33.98 -17.73
CA ASP A 319 28.31 -33.23 -16.71
C ASP A 319 29.61 -34.01 -16.41
N ARG A 320 30.73 -33.31 -16.46
CA ARG A 320 32.06 -33.85 -16.14
C ARG A 320 32.78 -33.00 -15.10
N LYS A 321 32.13 -31.93 -14.61
CA LYS A 321 32.74 -31.06 -13.62
C LYS A 321 32.63 -31.79 -12.27
N PRO A 322 33.75 -32.09 -11.60
CA PRO A 322 33.69 -32.70 -10.28
C PRO A 322 32.96 -31.75 -9.32
N PRO A 323 32.18 -32.29 -8.37
CA PRO A 323 31.51 -31.46 -7.36
C PRO A 323 32.57 -30.67 -6.59
N SER A 324 32.33 -29.37 -6.43
CA SER A 324 33.16 -28.49 -5.62
C SER A 324 32.38 -28.10 -4.37
N PHE A 325 32.94 -28.35 -3.20
CA PHE A 325 32.37 -27.89 -1.93
C PHE A 325 32.46 -26.37 -1.85
N VAL A 326 31.32 -25.69 -1.98
CA VAL A 326 31.20 -24.28 -1.61
C VAL A 326 30.88 -24.29 -0.12
N GLY A 327 31.81 -23.78 0.70
CA GLY A 327 31.74 -23.90 2.16
C GLY A 327 30.40 -23.48 2.75
N LEU A 328 30.02 -24.08 3.88
CA LEU A 328 28.90 -23.59 4.69
C LEU A 328 29.15 -22.11 4.99
N MET A 329 28.35 -21.21 4.40
CA MET A 329 28.33 -19.82 4.82
C MET A 329 28.02 -19.83 6.31
N ARG A 330 29.02 -19.48 7.12
CA ARG A 330 28.80 -19.18 8.53
C ARG A 330 27.94 -17.92 8.54
N ASN A 331 26.63 -18.08 8.64
CA ASN A 331 25.76 -17.03 9.13
C ASN A 331 26.36 -16.62 10.48
N ARG A 332 26.99 -15.44 10.50
CA ARG A 332 27.37 -14.81 11.76
C ARG A 332 26.06 -14.43 12.43
N LEU A 333 25.83 -15.07 13.58
CA LEU A 333 24.85 -14.70 14.59
C LEU A 333 25.00 -13.22 14.97
#